data_AF-A0A1D9GQR5-F1
#
_entry.id   AF-A0A1D9GQR5-F1
#
_cell.length_a   1.000
_cell.length_b   1.000
_cell.length_c   1.000
_cell.angle_alpha   90.00
_cell.angle_beta   90.00
_cell.angle_gamma   90.00
#
_symmetry.space_group_name_H-M   'P 1'
#
loop_
_entity.id
_entity.type
_entity.pdbx_description
1 polymer ?
#
loop_
_entity_poly.entity_id
_entity_poly.type
_entity_poly.pdbx_seq_one_letter_code
_entity_poly.pdbx_strand_id
1 'polypeptide(L)'
;MKKLIAGAILLGASSMAFAQPGCGVGAMIWKGQSGIAPHVLAATTNGTFGNQTFGMTTGTLGCQTNAAVQSMAMYMDSNIDKVARDMSRGSGENIDTLAVLLGVEEADRGTFRKVLQDNFATVFPSSETTSGEAVDAIVALLEKNESLSKYVAA
;
A
#
# COMPACT_ATOMS: atom_id res chain seq x y z
N MET A 1 22.88 45.49 -23.33
CA MET A 1 22.00 44.44 -23.88
C MET A 1 22.45 43.10 -23.30
N LYS A 2 21.54 42.40 -22.59
CA LYS A 2 21.28 40.95 -22.62
C LYS A 2 22.53 40.10 -22.92
N LYS A 3 23.05 39.23 -22.06
CA LYS A 3 22.47 38.13 -21.25
C LYS A 3 23.59 37.80 -20.25
N LEU A 4 23.36 37.34 -19.03
CA LEU A 4 23.32 35.92 -18.70
C LEU A 4 22.85 35.81 -17.25
N ILE A 5 21.54 35.91 -17.06
CA ILE A 5 20.85 35.29 -15.94
C ILE A 5 20.79 33.80 -16.32
N ALA A 6 21.76 33.03 -15.85
CA ALA A 6 21.78 31.57 -15.90
C ALA A 6 22.71 31.17 -14.75
N GLY A 7 22.20 30.95 -13.55
CA GLY A 7 21.27 29.86 -13.28
C GLY A 7 22.04 28.94 -12.34
N ALA A 8 22.09 29.33 -11.07
CA ALA A 8 22.69 28.54 -10.01
C ALA A 8 21.86 27.27 -9.78
N ILE A 9 22.15 26.20 -10.51
CA ILE A 9 21.65 24.84 -10.24
C ILE A 9 22.73 23.85 -10.65
N LEU A 10 23.78 23.72 -9.84
CA LEU A 10 24.77 22.65 -9.95
C LEU A 10 25.13 22.15 -8.55
N LEU A 11 24.14 21.66 -7.82
CA LEU A 11 24.32 20.83 -6.63
C LEU A 11 23.28 19.71 -6.66
N GLY A 12 23.74 18.48 -6.85
CA GLY A 12 22.89 17.28 -6.77
C GLY A 12 22.92 16.42 -8.04
N ALA A 13 24.10 15.99 -8.47
CA ALA A 13 24.20 14.74 -9.23
C ALA A 13 24.00 13.58 -8.24
N SER A 14 22.77 13.40 -7.77
CA SER A 14 22.36 12.16 -7.11
C SER A 14 22.16 11.13 -8.21
N SER A 15 22.68 9.92 -8.00
CA SER A 15 22.48 8.75 -8.85
C SER A 15 21.11 8.75 -9.53
N MET A 16 21.11 8.71 -10.87
CA MET A 16 19.92 8.45 -11.69
C MET A 16 19.46 7.00 -11.46
N ALA A 17 19.01 6.69 -10.25
CA ALA A 17 18.00 5.67 -10.09
C ALA A 17 16.75 6.24 -10.75
N PHE A 18 16.08 5.48 -11.62
CA PHE A 18 14.73 5.81 -12.03
C PHE A 18 13.87 5.80 -10.76
N ALA A 19 13.75 6.97 -10.11
CA ALA A 19 12.95 7.13 -8.92
C ALA A 19 11.50 7.00 -9.36
N GLN A 20 10.93 5.81 -9.14
CA GLN A 20 9.50 5.72 -8.99
C GLN A 20 9.10 6.69 -7.87
N PRO A 21 7.99 7.43 -7.98
CA PRO A 21 7.62 8.44 -7.00
C PRO A 21 7.41 7.90 -5.58
N GLY A 22 7.56 6.59 -5.36
CA GLY A 22 7.46 5.90 -4.09
C GLY A 22 6.00 5.80 -3.68
N CYS A 23 5.76 5.86 -2.38
CA CYS A 23 4.44 6.01 -1.78
C CYS A 23 4.15 7.49 -1.46
N GLY A 24 2.92 7.86 -1.12
CA GLY A 24 2.52 9.25 -0.82
C GLY A 24 1.47 9.84 -1.77
N VAL A 25 0.93 11.02 -1.46
CA VAL A 25 -0.19 11.64 -2.22
C VAL A 25 0.16 11.86 -3.69
N GLY A 26 1.38 12.30 -3.98
CA GLY A 26 1.85 12.45 -5.36
C GLY A 26 1.86 11.12 -6.11
N ALA A 27 2.29 10.03 -5.46
CA ALA A 27 2.24 8.70 -6.08
C ALA A 27 0.79 8.24 -6.33
N MET A 28 -0.15 8.58 -5.44
CA MET A 28 -1.56 8.25 -5.60
C MET A 28 -2.24 9.04 -6.72
N ILE A 29 -2.01 10.36 -6.80
CA ILE A 29 -2.59 11.24 -7.85
C ILE A 29 -2.14 10.81 -9.24
N TRP A 30 -0.88 10.39 -9.38
CA TRP A 30 -0.29 10.01 -10.65
C TRP A 30 -0.26 8.49 -10.86
N LYS A 31 -1.03 7.73 -10.06
CA LYS A 31 -1.13 6.27 -10.18
C LYS A 31 -1.60 5.88 -11.59
N GLY A 32 -0.93 4.90 -12.19
CA GLY A 32 -1.23 4.43 -13.55
C GLY A 32 -0.73 5.32 -14.69
N GLN A 33 -0.12 6.49 -14.38
CA GLN A 33 0.50 7.36 -15.38
C GLN A 33 1.97 6.98 -15.57
N SER A 34 2.40 6.82 -16.82
CA SER A 34 3.77 6.43 -17.18
C SER A 34 4.54 7.58 -17.81
N GLY A 35 5.85 7.66 -17.53
CA GLY A 35 6.76 8.60 -18.17
C GLY A 35 7.40 9.59 -17.19
N ILE A 36 8.39 10.34 -17.68
CA ILE A 36 9.23 11.23 -16.86
C ILE A 36 8.38 12.34 -16.22
N ALA A 37 7.47 12.97 -16.98
CA ALA A 37 6.69 14.09 -16.46
C ALA A 37 5.75 13.70 -15.29
N PRO A 38 4.92 12.64 -15.39
CA PRO A 38 4.15 12.15 -14.25
C PRO A 38 5.01 11.80 -13.03
N HIS A 39 6.15 11.12 -13.23
CA HIS A 39 7.05 10.75 -12.13
C HIS A 39 7.67 11.97 -11.44
N VAL A 40 8.11 12.97 -12.20
CA VAL A 40 8.65 14.22 -11.64
C VAL A 40 7.57 14.99 -10.88
N LEU A 41 6.34 15.06 -11.40
CA LEU A 41 5.24 15.76 -10.73
C LEU A 41 4.80 15.05 -9.45
N ALA A 42 4.78 13.72 -9.46
CA ALA A 42 4.51 12.91 -8.28
C ALA A 42 5.61 13.09 -7.21
N ALA A 43 6.88 13.01 -7.61
CA ALA A 43 8.02 13.23 -6.71
C ALA A 43 8.05 14.66 -6.16
N THR A 44 7.76 15.67 -6.99
CA THR A 44 7.68 17.08 -6.56
C THR A 44 6.54 17.26 -5.56
N THR A 45 5.36 16.69 -5.82
CA THR A 45 4.22 16.75 -4.89
C THR A 45 4.57 16.08 -3.55
N ASN A 46 5.23 14.93 -3.58
CA ASN A 46 5.66 14.24 -2.37
C ASN A 46 6.70 15.05 -1.58
N GLY A 47 7.67 15.64 -2.26
CA GLY A 47 8.73 16.45 -1.67
C GLY A 47 8.24 17.79 -1.11
N THR A 48 7.38 18.51 -1.84
CA THR A 48 6.86 19.82 -1.42
C THR A 48 6.02 19.74 -0.15
N PHE A 49 5.22 18.68 0.01
CA PHE A 49 4.36 18.50 1.18
C PHE A 49 4.96 17.59 2.26
N GLY A 50 6.15 17.02 2.05
CA GLY A 50 6.76 16.05 2.96
C GLY A 50 5.89 14.83 3.27
N ASN A 51 4.86 14.59 2.45
CA ASN A 51 3.80 13.63 2.75
C ASN A 51 4.27 12.18 2.61
N GLN A 52 5.36 11.94 1.89
CA GLN A 52 5.98 10.62 1.81
C GLN A 52 6.62 10.25 3.15
N THR A 53 7.40 11.14 3.76
CA THR A 53 7.99 10.90 5.09
C THR A 53 6.90 10.78 6.15
N PHE A 54 5.88 11.65 6.09
CA PHE A 54 4.71 11.55 6.97
C PHE A 54 3.99 10.21 6.80
N GLY A 55 3.74 9.80 5.55
CA GLY A 55 3.13 8.52 5.21
C GLY A 55 3.92 7.35 5.77
N MET A 56 5.25 7.32 5.58
CA MET A 56 6.12 6.27 6.14
C MET A 56 6.10 6.23 7.66
N THR A 57 6.05 7.39 8.32
CA THR A 57 6.04 7.49 9.80
C THR A 57 4.70 7.06 10.39
N THR A 58 3.61 7.29 9.65
CA THR A 58 2.24 7.01 10.11
C THR A 58 1.63 5.74 9.52
N GLY A 59 2.31 5.08 8.58
CA GLY A 59 1.77 3.96 7.81
C GLY A 59 0.65 4.35 6.83
N THR A 60 0.49 5.63 6.49
CA THR A 60 -0.63 6.13 5.65
C THR A 60 -0.22 6.36 4.20
N LEU A 61 -1.16 6.73 3.33
CA LEU A 61 -0.89 7.16 1.94
C LEU A 61 -0.19 6.09 1.07
N GLY A 62 -0.45 4.81 1.38
CA GLY A 62 0.22 3.68 0.74
C GLY A 62 1.68 3.49 1.15
N CYS A 63 2.15 4.18 2.20
CA CYS A 63 3.51 4.09 2.72
C CYS A 63 3.62 3.12 3.91
N GLN A 64 3.27 1.86 3.70
CA GLN A 64 3.50 0.81 4.71
C GLN A 64 4.98 0.40 4.70
N THR A 65 5.66 0.35 5.86
CA THR A 65 7.08 -0.10 5.91
C THR A 65 7.22 -1.62 5.77
N ASN A 66 6.16 -2.35 6.11
CA ASN A 66 6.10 -3.79 5.97
C ASN A 66 5.88 -4.22 4.51
N ALA A 67 6.90 -4.85 3.91
CA ALA A 67 6.87 -5.30 2.51
C ALA A 67 5.81 -6.39 2.22
N ALA A 68 5.46 -7.20 3.21
CA ALA A 68 4.43 -8.23 3.09
C ALA A 68 3.04 -7.57 3.00
N VAL A 69 2.79 -6.55 3.83
CA VAL A 69 1.57 -5.74 3.77
C VAL A 69 1.48 -4.99 2.44
N GLN A 70 2.59 -4.40 1.94
CA GLN A 70 2.60 -3.79 0.61
C GLN A 70 2.25 -4.80 -0.50
N SER A 71 2.79 -6.02 -0.43
CA SER A 71 2.52 -7.07 -1.41
C SER A 71 1.04 -7.49 -1.41
N MET A 72 0.48 -7.66 -0.21
CA MET A 72 -0.96 -7.90 -0.03
C MET A 72 -1.79 -6.74 -0.62
N ALA A 73 -1.41 -5.49 -0.36
CA ALA A 73 -2.12 -4.31 -0.86
C ALA A 73 -2.12 -4.22 -2.39
N MET A 74 -0.98 -4.49 -3.03
CA MET A 74 -0.89 -4.55 -4.50
C MET A 74 -1.76 -5.66 -5.10
N TYR A 75 -1.86 -6.81 -4.43
CA TYR A 75 -2.75 -7.88 -4.88
C TYR A 75 -4.21 -7.50 -4.72
N MET A 76 -4.57 -6.86 -3.59
CA MET A 76 -5.92 -6.36 -3.31
C MET A 76 -6.37 -5.35 -4.37
N ASP A 77 -5.51 -4.42 -4.78
CA ASP A 77 -5.79 -3.41 -5.81
C ASP A 77 -6.34 -4.01 -7.11
N SER A 78 -5.89 -5.20 -7.49
CA SER A 78 -6.31 -5.84 -8.74
C SER A 78 -7.36 -6.94 -8.56
N ASN A 79 -7.62 -7.38 -7.33
CA ASN A 79 -8.43 -8.57 -7.05
C ASN A 79 -9.48 -8.39 -5.95
N ILE A 80 -9.78 -7.15 -5.54
CA ILE A 80 -10.67 -6.82 -4.41
C ILE A 80 -12.00 -7.58 -4.45
N ASP A 81 -12.68 -7.66 -5.61
CA ASP A 81 -13.97 -8.36 -5.72
C ASP A 81 -13.83 -9.87 -5.49
N LYS A 82 -12.72 -10.47 -5.95
CA LYS A 82 -12.46 -11.89 -5.77
C LYS A 82 -12.11 -12.19 -4.32
N VAL A 83 -11.28 -11.33 -3.72
CA VAL A 83 -10.93 -11.39 -2.30
C VAL A 83 -12.19 -11.25 -1.44
N ALA A 84 -13.06 -10.29 -1.71
CA ALA A 84 -14.29 -10.09 -0.96
C ALA A 84 -15.17 -11.34 -1.01
N ARG A 85 -15.35 -11.96 -2.18
CA ARG A 85 -16.10 -13.21 -2.31
C ARG A 85 -15.48 -14.36 -1.51
N ASP A 86 -14.18 -14.59 -1.64
CA ASP A 86 -13.50 -15.68 -0.94
C ASP A 86 -13.49 -15.45 0.58
N MET A 87 -13.31 -14.20 1.01
CA MET A 87 -13.37 -13.80 2.42
C MET A 87 -14.76 -14.02 3.02
N SER A 88 -15.83 -13.65 2.31
CA SER A 88 -17.20 -13.89 2.79
C SER A 88 -17.50 -15.38 3.01
N ARG A 89 -16.85 -16.25 2.22
CA ARG A 89 -16.96 -17.71 2.33
C ARG A 89 -15.98 -18.33 3.33
N GLY A 90 -15.01 -17.56 3.82
CA GLY A 90 -13.89 -18.01 4.65
C GLY A 90 -12.91 -18.97 3.95
N SER A 91 -12.99 -19.08 2.62
CA SER A 91 -12.18 -20.01 1.84
C SER A 91 -12.10 -19.58 0.37
N GLY A 92 -10.96 -19.86 -0.26
CA GLY A 92 -10.73 -19.59 -1.68
C GLY A 92 -9.29 -19.19 -1.98
N GLU A 93 -8.92 -19.25 -3.25
CA GLU A 93 -7.56 -19.00 -3.72
C GLU A 93 -7.08 -17.58 -3.39
N ASN A 94 -7.97 -16.59 -3.42
CA ASN A 94 -7.58 -15.19 -3.23
C ASN A 94 -7.27 -14.90 -1.77
N ILE A 95 -8.07 -15.42 -0.83
CA ILE A 95 -7.78 -15.29 0.62
C ILE A 95 -6.55 -16.11 1.02
N ASP A 96 -6.32 -17.28 0.40
CA ASP A 96 -5.09 -18.05 0.58
C ASP A 96 -3.86 -17.30 0.04
N THR A 97 -4.01 -16.62 -1.10
CA THR A 97 -2.96 -15.78 -1.67
C THR A 97 -2.60 -14.63 -0.74
N LEU A 98 -3.59 -13.96 -0.10
CA LEU A 98 -3.29 -12.93 0.90
C LEU A 98 -2.45 -13.50 2.06
N ALA A 99 -2.81 -14.70 2.55
CA ALA A 99 -2.08 -15.35 3.62
C ALA A 99 -0.62 -15.64 3.21
N VAL A 100 -0.41 -16.10 1.97
CA VAL A 100 0.94 -16.34 1.42
C VAL A 100 1.73 -15.04 1.28
N LEU A 101 1.11 -13.97 0.75
CA LEU A 101 1.77 -12.67 0.55
C LEU A 101 2.14 -12.00 1.87
N LEU A 102 1.33 -12.18 2.91
CA LEU A 102 1.64 -11.74 4.27
C LEU A 102 2.67 -12.64 5.00
N GLY A 103 3.06 -13.76 4.40
CA GLY A 103 3.97 -14.72 5.04
C GLY A 103 3.33 -15.49 6.21
N VAL A 104 2.00 -15.62 6.23
CA VAL A 104 1.27 -16.37 7.26
C VAL A 104 1.67 -17.85 7.21
N GLU A 105 2.18 -18.34 8.33
CA GLU A 105 2.61 -19.73 8.50
C GLU A 105 1.40 -20.66 8.39
N GLU A 106 1.58 -21.87 7.86
CA GLU A 106 0.46 -22.81 7.63
C GLU A 106 -0.40 -23.07 8.87
N ALA A 107 0.24 -23.13 10.05
CA ALA A 107 -0.44 -23.32 11.33
C ALA A 107 -1.44 -22.19 11.65
N ASP A 108 -1.14 -20.96 11.21
CA ASP A 108 -1.93 -19.77 11.52
C ASP A 108 -2.93 -19.42 10.41
N ARG A 109 -2.84 -20.04 9.22
CA ARG A 109 -3.74 -19.78 8.09
C ARG A 109 -5.20 -20.09 8.40
N GLY A 110 -5.47 -21.09 9.23
CA GLY A 110 -6.82 -21.40 9.69
C GLY A 110 -7.43 -20.23 10.46
N THR A 111 -6.68 -19.70 11.44
CA THR A 111 -7.07 -18.53 12.23
C THR A 111 -7.20 -17.29 11.35
N PHE A 112 -6.26 -17.06 10.44
CA PHE A 112 -6.29 -15.94 9.50
C PHE A 112 -7.58 -15.90 8.70
N ARG A 113 -7.94 -17.00 8.02
CA ARG A 113 -9.20 -17.06 7.22
C ARG A 113 -10.42 -16.82 8.08
N LYS A 114 -10.45 -17.43 9.27
CA LYS A 114 -11.57 -17.30 10.21
C LYS A 114 -11.74 -15.87 10.68
N VAL A 115 -10.66 -15.20 11.08
CA VAL A 115 -10.69 -13.79 11.51
C VAL A 115 -11.22 -12.90 10.40
N LEU A 116 -10.75 -13.08 9.16
CA LEU A 116 -11.21 -12.27 8.03
C LEU A 116 -12.68 -12.55 7.67
N GLN A 117 -13.11 -13.81 7.73
CA GLN A 117 -14.51 -14.18 7.51
C GLN A 117 -15.43 -13.60 8.58
N ASP A 118 -15.09 -13.81 9.86
CA ASP A 118 -15.91 -13.38 11.00
C ASP A 118 -16.05 -11.84 11.03
N ASN A 119 -15.09 -11.12 10.44
CA ASN A 119 -15.07 -9.66 10.35
C ASN A 119 -15.30 -9.13 8.92
N PHE A 120 -15.89 -9.93 8.02
CA PHE A 120 -16.09 -9.55 6.62
C PHE A 120 -16.82 -8.21 6.48
N ALA A 121 -17.88 -7.97 7.26
CA ALA A 121 -18.65 -6.72 7.22
C ALA A 121 -17.87 -5.50 7.74
N THR A 122 -16.79 -5.71 8.49
CA THR A 122 -15.86 -4.64 8.91
C THR A 122 -14.87 -4.32 7.80
N VAL A 123 -14.38 -5.34 7.09
CA VAL A 123 -13.45 -5.16 5.97
C VAL A 123 -14.14 -4.62 4.73
N PHE A 124 -15.38 -5.03 4.47
CA PHE A 124 -16.20 -4.64 3.32
C PHE A 124 -17.58 -4.13 3.76
N PRO A 125 -17.66 -2.94 4.38
CA PRO A 125 -18.93 -2.37 4.86
C PRO A 125 -19.90 -2.00 3.72
N SER A 126 -19.41 -1.79 2.50
CA SER A 126 -20.22 -1.50 1.32
C SER A 126 -19.55 -1.97 0.03
N SER A 127 -20.29 -1.94 -1.09
CA SER A 127 -19.75 -2.21 -2.43
C SER A 127 -18.71 -1.19 -2.91
N GLU A 128 -18.70 -0.01 -2.29
CA GLU A 128 -17.80 1.09 -2.64
C GLU A 128 -16.48 1.05 -1.85
N THR A 129 -16.30 0.04 -1.00
CA THR A 129 -15.07 -0.12 -0.21
C THR A 129 -13.86 -0.24 -1.14
N THR A 130 -12.89 0.64 -0.96
CA THR A 130 -11.67 0.65 -1.74
C THR A 130 -10.66 -0.39 -1.23
N SER A 131 -9.70 -0.76 -2.08
CA SER A 131 -8.62 -1.68 -1.71
C SER A 131 -7.78 -1.15 -0.55
N GLY A 132 -7.54 0.16 -0.50
CA GLY A 132 -6.84 0.81 0.61
C GLY A 132 -7.59 0.68 1.93
N GLU A 133 -8.89 1.02 1.94
CA GLU A 133 -9.74 0.87 3.13
C GLU A 133 -9.81 -0.58 3.62
N ALA A 134 -9.95 -1.54 2.69
CA ALA A 134 -9.97 -2.96 3.02
C ALA A 134 -8.62 -3.44 3.60
N VAL A 135 -7.49 -2.98 3.04
CA VAL A 135 -6.14 -3.30 3.57
C VAL A 135 -5.96 -2.73 4.96
N ASP A 136 -6.32 -1.46 5.19
CA ASP A 136 -6.20 -0.82 6.50
C ASP A 136 -7.08 -1.53 7.54
N ALA A 137 -8.30 -1.93 7.16
CA ALA A 137 -9.18 -2.71 8.02
C ALA A 137 -8.60 -4.10 8.36
N ILE A 138 -8.02 -4.79 7.37
CA ILE A 138 -7.34 -6.08 7.57
C ILE A 138 -6.16 -5.92 8.53
N VAL A 139 -5.28 -4.95 8.28
CA VAL A 139 -4.11 -4.70 9.14
C VAL A 139 -4.56 -4.42 10.57
N ALA A 140 -5.54 -3.54 10.78
CA ALA A 140 -6.06 -3.22 12.11
C ALA A 140 -6.70 -4.42 12.82
N LEU A 141 -7.30 -5.37 12.08
CA LEU A 141 -7.83 -6.62 12.64
C LEU A 141 -6.69 -7.56 13.06
N LEU A 142 -5.67 -7.69 12.24
CA LEU A 142 -4.53 -8.58 12.49
C LEU A 142 -3.67 -8.07 13.65
N GLU A 143 -3.44 -6.76 13.76
CA GLU A 143 -2.73 -6.12 14.89
C GLU A 143 -3.39 -6.42 16.24
N LYS A 144 -4.74 -6.52 16.27
CA LYS A 144 -5.51 -6.82 17.49
C LYS A 144 -5.59 -8.31 17.80
N ASN A 145 -5.14 -9.18 16.90
CA ASN A 145 -5.17 -10.62 17.09
C ASN A 145 -3.84 -11.13 17.65
N GLU A 146 -3.88 -11.82 18.79
CA GLU A 146 -2.68 -12.31 19.49
C GLU A 146 -1.80 -13.21 18.62
N SER A 147 -2.41 -14.05 17.78
CA SER A 147 -1.67 -15.00 16.92
C SER A 147 -1.21 -14.40 15.59
N LEU A 148 -1.84 -13.33 15.11
CA LEU A 148 -1.63 -12.81 13.76
C LEU A 148 -0.91 -11.46 13.72
N SER A 149 -0.84 -10.72 14.83
CA SER A 149 -0.19 -9.40 14.90
C SER A 149 1.26 -9.40 14.42
N LYS A 150 1.99 -10.52 14.62
CA LYS A 150 3.36 -10.72 14.14
C LYS A 150 3.54 -10.57 12.63
N TYR A 151 2.48 -10.74 11.82
CA TYR A 151 2.56 -10.68 10.36
C TYR A 151 2.41 -9.26 9.79
N VAL A 152 1.90 -8.33 10.59
CA VAL A 152 1.58 -6.95 10.15
C VAL A 152 2.33 -5.87 10.92
N ALA A 153 3.16 -6.23 11.90
CA ALA A 153 4.01 -5.29 12.61
C ALA A 153 4.91 -4.49 11.63
N ALA A 154 5.06 -3.20 11.92
CA ALA A 154 5.79 -2.22 11.10
C ALA A 154 7.31 -2.29 11.25
#